data_AF-A0AAV5T8I0-F1
#
_entry.id   AF-A0AAV5T8I0-F1
#
_cell.length_a   1.000
_cell.length_b   1.000
_cell.length_c   1.000
_cell.angle_alpha   90.00
_cell.angle_beta   90.00
_cell.angle_gamma   90.00
#
_symmetry.space_group_name_H-M   'P 1'
#
loop_
_entity.id
_entity.type
_entity.pdbx_description
1 polymer ?
#
loop_
_entity_poly.entity_id
_entity_poly.type
_entity_poly.pdbx_seq_one_letter_code
_entity_poly.pdbx_strand_id
1 'polypeptide(L)' 'PFCGIFFAATLTISAEHAMIQENDPLITVEEKKERKAVEVDKLIGCLEDIVEFEVKNKKHVLKCKDLERF' A
#
# COMPACT_ATOMS: atom_id res chain seq x y z
N PRO A 1 12.49 -0.95 7.52
CA PRO A 1 12.76 0.51 7.38
C PRO A 1 12.12 1.17 6.14
N PHE A 2 12.15 0.53 4.97
CA PHE A 2 11.66 1.14 3.71
C PHE A 2 10.14 1.01 3.47
N CYS A 3 9.43 0.12 4.19
CA CYS A 3 7.99 -0.09 3.99
C CYS A 3 7.15 1.16 4.36
N GLY A 4 7.52 1.89 5.41
CA GLY A 4 6.83 3.12 5.79
C GLY A 4 6.98 4.24 4.75
N ILE A 5 8.13 4.32 4.07
CA ILE A 5 8.36 5.28 2.99
C ILE A 5 7.52 4.89 1.77
N PHE A 6 7.50 3.61 1.41
CA PHE A 6 6.69 3.10 0.31
C PHE A 6 5.19 3.33 0.55
N PHE A 7 4.73 3.11 1.78
CA PHE A 7 3.36 3.39 2.20
C PHE A 7 2.99 4.88 2.06
N ALA A 8 3.83 5.78 2.60
CA ALA A 8 3.60 7.21 2.51
C ALA A 8 3.57 7.73 1.06
N ALA A 9 4.48 7.21 0.21
CA ALA A 9 4.50 7.54 -1.22
C ALA A 9 3.22 7.06 -1.92
N THR A 10 2.78 5.82 -1.65
CA THR A 10 1.56 5.25 -2.24
C THR A 10 0.33 6.06 -1.87
N LEU A 11 0.17 6.42 -0.59
CA LEU A 11 -0.95 7.26 -0.15
C LEU A 11 -0.96 8.63 -0.82
N THR A 12 0.21 9.26 -0.97
CA THR A 12 0.32 10.59 -1.57
C THR A 12 -0.10 10.55 -3.04
N ILE A 13 0.40 9.58 -3.80
CA ILE A 13 0.07 9.38 -5.22
C ILE A 13 -1.43 9.08 -5.38
N SER A 14 -1.98 8.19 -4.54
CA SER A 14 -3.41 7.85 -4.58
C SER A 14 -4.30 9.05 -4.26
N ALA A 15 -3.92 9.90 -3.29
CA ALA A 15 -4.68 11.10 -2.94
C ALA A 15 -4.70 12.13 -4.08
N GLU A 16 -3.57 12.34 -4.74
CA GLU A 16 -3.46 13.24 -5.90
C GLU A 16 -4.31 12.72 -7.07
N HIS A 17 -4.23 11.41 -7.37
CA HIS A 17 -5.05 10.78 -8.40
C HIS A 17 -6.55 10.89 -8.12
N ALA A 18 -6.97 10.68 -6.87
CA ALA A 18 -8.37 10.84 -6.48
C ALA A 18 -8.86 12.27 -6.69
N MET A 19 -8.04 13.28 -6.35
CA MET A 19 -8.37 14.69 -6.60
C MET A 19 -8.49 15.02 -8.09
N ILE A 20 -7.63 14.47 -8.93
CA ILE A 20 -7.70 14.67 -10.39
C ILE A 20 -9.00 14.05 -10.95
N GLN A 21 -9.35 12.83 -10.54
CA GLN A 21 -10.57 12.16 -11.01
C GLN A 21 -11.85 12.84 -10.53
N GLU A 22 -11.87 13.36 -9.31
CA GLU A 22 -13.05 14.03 -8.76
C GLU A 22 -13.40 15.29 -9.55
N ASN A 23 -12.38 16.03 -9.98
CA ASN A 23 -12.52 17.27 -10.74
C ASN A 23 -12.65 17.09 -12.26
N ASP A 24 -12.52 15.87 -12.79
CA ASP A 24 -12.65 15.62 -14.22
C ASP A 24 -14.13 15.71 -14.66
N PRO A 25 -14.49 16.66 -15.54
CA PRO A 25 -15.86 16.83 -16.02
C PRO A 25 -16.25 15.83 -17.12
N LEU A 26 -15.30 15.06 -17.66
CA LEU A 26 -15.53 14.10 -18.74
C LEU A 26 -15.92 12.70 -18.24
N ILE A 27 -15.82 12.45 -16.93
CA ILE A 27 -16.06 11.14 -16.33
C ILE A 27 -17.41 11.13 -15.60
N THR A 28 -18.21 10.09 -15.82
CA THR A 28 -19.49 9.91 -15.12
C THR A 28 -19.28 9.56 -13.63
N VAL A 29 -20.31 9.75 -12.81
CA VAL A 29 -20.27 9.42 -11.38
C VAL A 29 -20.07 7.92 -11.16
N GLU A 30 -20.67 7.10 -12.01
CA GLU A 30 -20.59 5.64 -12.02
C GLU A 30 -19.15 5.18 -12.32
N GLU A 31 -18.51 5.74 -13.35
CA GLU A 31 -17.11 5.46 -13.67
C GLU A 31 -16.15 5.92 -12.55
N LYS A 32 -16.43 7.07 -11.90
CA LYS A 32 -15.66 7.52 -10.74
C LYS A 32 -15.75 6.53 -9.58
N LYS A 33 -16.94 5.99 -9.30
CA LYS A 33 -17.14 4.95 -8.28
C LYS A 33 -16.37 3.68 -8.60
N GLU A 34 -16.41 3.24 -9.84
CA GLU A 34 -15.74 2.02 -10.29
C GLU A 34 -14.21 2.16 -10.17
N ARG A 35 -13.65 3.30 -10.61
CA ARG A 35 -12.23 3.61 -10.45
C ARG A 35 -11.81 3.68 -8.99
N LYS A 36 -12.60 4.33 -8.14
CA LYS A 36 -12.34 4.41 -6.69
C LYS A 36 -12.34 3.04 -6.02
N ALA A 37 -13.23 2.13 -6.43
CA ALA A 37 -13.25 0.77 -5.92
C ALA A 37 -11.95 0.02 -6.27
N VAL A 38 -11.47 0.15 -7.51
CA VAL A 38 -10.19 -0.44 -7.96
C VAL A 38 -8.99 0.16 -7.22
N GLU A 39 -8.98 1.47 -6.98
CA GLU A 39 -7.90 2.12 -6.23
C GLU A 39 -7.83 1.67 -4.77
N VAL A 40 -8.98 1.53 -4.11
CA VAL A 40 -9.06 1.02 -2.73
C VAL A 40 -8.55 -0.43 -2.66
N ASP A 41 -8.94 -1.28 -3.61
CA ASP A 41 -8.49 -2.68 -3.66
C ASP A 41 -6.96 -2.79 -3.80
N LYS A 42 -6.36 -1.97 -4.67
CA LYS A 42 -4.89 -1.88 -4.80
C LYS A 42 -4.22 -1.43 -3.51
N LEU A 43 -4.80 -0.45 -2.83
CA LEU A 43 -4.28 0.08 -1.56
C LEU A 43 -4.30 -0.99 -0.47
N ILE A 44 -5.37 -1.80 -0.42
CA ILE A 44 -5.47 -2.96 0.47
C ILE A 44 -4.37 -3.97 0.16
N GLY A 45 -4.19 -4.34 -1.11
CA GLY A 45 -3.12 -5.28 -1.51
C GLY A 45 -1.72 -4.79 -1.10
N CYS A 46 -1.41 -3.51 -1.31
CA CYS A 46 -0.13 -2.95 -0.85
C CYS A 46 0.05 -3.00 0.67
N LEU A 47 -1.03 -2.79 1.44
CA LEU A 47 -1.00 -2.89 2.90
C LEU A 47 -0.77 -4.34 3.36
N GLU A 48 -1.43 -5.30 2.73
CA GLU A 48 -1.25 -6.73 2.99
C GLU A 48 0.19 -7.16 2.71
N ASP A 49 0.78 -6.73 1.59
CA ASP A 49 2.18 -6.99 1.24
C ASP A 49 3.15 -6.43 2.29
N ILE A 50 2.90 -5.22 2.78
CA ILE A 50 3.71 -4.60 3.84
C ILE A 50 3.63 -5.43 5.14
N VAL A 51 2.44 -5.87 5.52
CA VAL A 51 2.25 -6.71 6.71
C VAL A 51 2.95 -8.05 6.54
N GLU A 52 2.81 -8.70 5.38
CA GLU A 52 3.47 -9.97 5.11
C GLU A 52 5.00 -9.82 5.13
N PHE A 53 5.53 -8.75 4.53
CA PHE A 53 6.96 -8.45 4.54
C PHE A 53 7.49 -8.20 5.97
N GLU A 54 6.76 -7.45 6.79
CA GLU A 54 7.11 -7.20 8.19
C GLU A 54 7.13 -8.51 9.00
N VAL A 55 6.15 -9.40 8.78
CA VAL A 55 6.10 -10.73 9.42
C VAL A 55 7.28 -11.60 8.99
N LYS A 56 7.62 -11.63 7.70
CA LYS A 56 8.78 -12.36 7.17
C LYS A 56 10.10 -11.83 7.75
N ASN A 57 10.28 -10.51 7.82
CA ASN A 57 11.47 -9.91 8.42
C ASN A 57 11.60 -10.22 9.91
N LYS A 58 10.53 -10.16 10.69
CA LYS A 58 10.56 -10.55 12.11
C LYS A 58 10.98 -12.00 12.32
N LYS A 59 10.50 -12.92 11.46
CA LYS A 59 10.92 -14.34 11.48
C LYS A 59 12.40 -14.53 11.13
N HIS A 60 12.94 -13.73 10.19
CA HIS A 60 14.36 -13.77 9.82
C HIS A 60 15.26 -13.26 10.96
N VAL A 61 14.89 -12.16 11.61
CA VAL A 61 15.65 -11.58 12.73
C VAL A 61 15.69 -12.55 13.93
N LEU A 62 14.59 -13.25 14.22
CA LEU A 62 14.55 -14.24 15.30
C LEU A 62 15.51 -15.42 15.03
N LYS A 63 15.50 -15.99 13.81
CA LYS A 63 16.44 -17.07 13.44
C LYS A 63 17.91 -16.66 13.51
N CYS A 64 18.22 -15.41 13.19
CA CYS A 64 19.61 -14.93 13.18
C CYS A 64 20.16 -14.77 14.61
N LYS A 65 19.33 -14.31 15.56
CA LYS A 65 19.70 -14.25 16.99
C LYS A 65 19.89 -15.62 17.64
N ASP A 66 19.19 -16.64 17.15
CA ASP A 66 19.36 -18.01 17.63
C ASP A 66 20.68 -18.63 17.12
N LEU A 67 21.20 -18.19 15.97
CA LEU A 67 22.48 -18.62 15.42
C LEU A 67 23.69 -17.96 16.09
N GLU A 68 23.56 -16.70 16.53
CA GLU A 68 24.62 -15.99 17.28
C GLU A 68 24.78 -16.46 18.74
N ARG A 69 23.89 -17.35 19.20
CA ARG A 69 23.89 -17.91 20.56
C ARG A 69 24.58 -19.26 20.69
N PHE A 70 25.10 -19.79 19.57
CA PHE A 70 25.97 -20.98 19.49
C PHE A 70 27.38 -20.58 19.05
#